data_AF-A0A2E0R0A5-F1
#
_entry.id   AF-A0A2E0R0A5-F1
#
_cell.length_a   1.000
_cell.length_b   1.000
_cell.length_c   1.000
_cell.angle_alpha   90.00
_cell.angle_beta   90.00
_cell.angle_gamma   90.00
#
_symmetry.space_group_name_H-M   'P 1'
#
loop_
_entity.id
_entity.type
_entity.pdbx_description
1 polymer ?
#
loop_
_entity_poly.entity_id
_entity_poly.type
_entity_poly.pdbx_seq_one_letter_code
_entity_poly.pdbx_strand_id
1 'polypeptide(L)'
;MLFEGADGYFYGTTSAGGVPGYGTVFRCSNYGYLETLFEFSGTEGAFPGISPNAGPLIEDTEGDLYGITSYGGLTGEGKPAGLGQIFRLLDWQYVEPPPEPTKPLIQVRLGAKVLSSGRGAVNSRTVKVRRAKSKTFTIENVGTEVLAGLSTKVKGKHKRDFRATRPGAGALPVGAATTFRVKFKPRDIRVRKASLYVRSNAVNGSNFLIKLKGRGK
;
A
#
# COMPACT_ATOMS: atom_id res chain seq x y z
N MET A 1 6.66 3.91 14.76
CA MET A 1 6.02 5.02 14.01
C MET A 1 6.82 5.22 12.74
N LEU A 2 6.28 5.85 11.69
CA LEU A 2 7.03 6.11 10.45
C LEU A 2 7.26 7.62 10.30
N PHE A 3 8.44 7.98 9.82
CA PHE A 3 8.85 9.32 9.42
C PHE A 3 9.03 9.33 7.90
N GLU A 4 8.48 10.31 7.20
CA GLU A 4 8.71 10.49 5.75
C GLU A 4 9.92 11.40 5.56
N GLY A 5 11.00 10.87 4.98
CA GLY A 5 12.24 11.60 4.75
C GLY A 5 12.19 12.48 3.51
N ALA A 6 13.20 13.35 3.36
CA ALA A 6 13.32 14.27 2.24
C ALA A 6 13.41 13.57 0.87
N ASP A 7 13.84 12.31 0.86
CA ASP A 7 13.92 11.45 -0.33
C ASP A 7 12.59 10.77 -0.72
N GLY A 8 11.52 10.98 0.07
CA GLY A 8 10.19 10.43 -0.17
C GLY A 8 9.99 8.99 0.30
N TYR A 9 10.97 8.41 1.00
CA TYR A 9 10.84 7.13 1.68
C TYR A 9 10.32 7.29 3.12
N PHE A 10 9.74 6.22 3.65
CA PHE A 10 9.32 6.14 5.05
C PHE A 10 10.36 5.37 5.84
N TYR A 11 10.82 5.96 6.92
CA TYR A 11 11.81 5.40 7.81
C TYR A 11 11.17 5.01 9.14
N GLY A 12 11.68 3.93 9.73
CA GLY A 12 11.21 3.49 11.02
C GLY A 12 12.19 2.55 11.70
N THR A 13 11.81 2.19 12.91
CA THR A 13 12.54 1.22 13.74
C THR A 13 11.62 0.07 14.11
N THR A 14 12.21 -1.11 14.32
CA THR A 14 11.55 -2.22 15.02
C THR A 14 12.27 -2.47 16.33
N SER A 15 11.54 -2.59 17.44
CA SER A 15 12.13 -2.88 18.76
C SER A 15 12.64 -4.32 18.91
N ALA A 16 12.33 -5.18 17.94
CA ALA A 16 12.77 -6.58 17.86
C ALA A 16 12.91 -6.98 16.38
N GLY A 17 13.70 -8.03 16.10
CA GLY A 17 14.06 -8.46 14.74
C GLY A 17 15.54 -8.20 14.42
N GLY A 18 15.96 -8.52 13.19
CA GLY A 18 17.38 -8.61 12.83
C GLY A 18 18.07 -9.79 13.52
N VAL A 19 19.37 -9.98 13.29
CA VAL A 19 20.17 -10.96 14.03
C VAL A 19 21.09 -10.19 15.00
N PRO A 20 20.95 -10.39 16.33
CA PRO A 20 20.32 -11.51 17.03
C PRO A 20 18.89 -11.26 17.55
N GLY A 21 18.23 -10.17 17.15
CA GLY A 21 16.84 -9.89 17.53
C GLY A 21 16.62 -8.58 18.29
N TYR A 22 17.63 -7.72 18.37
CA TYR A 22 17.60 -6.46 19.13
C TYR A 22 16.98 -5.27 18.39
N GLY A 23 16.42 -5.52 17.20
CA GLY A 23 15.72 -4.52 16.41
C GLY A 23 16.52 -4.01 15.23
N THR A 24 15.84 -3.27 14.36
CA THR A 24 16.43 -2.71 13.15
C THR A 24 16.00 -1.26 12.91
N VAL A 25 16.77 -0.56 12.08
CA VAL A 25 16.35 0.63 11.35
C VAL A 25 16.02 0.20 9.93
N PHE A 26 14.91 0.65 9.37
CA PHE A 26 14.50 0.31 8.01
C PHE A 26 14.00 1.53 7.24
N ARG A 27 14.08 1.48 5.91
CA ARG A 27 13.32 2.34 5.01
C ARG A 27 12.34 1.54 4.17
N CYS A 28 11.21 2.14 3.82
CA CYS A 28 10.24 1.56 2.91
C CYS A 28 9.61 2.60 2.00
N SER A 29 9.12 2.18 0.84
CA SER A 29 8.38 3.07 -0.06
C SER A 29 6.88 2.88 0.08
N ASN A 30 6.12 3.88 -0.38
CA ASN A 30 4.66 3.80 -0.53
C ASN A 30 4.18 2.62 -1.41
N TYR A 31 5.11 1.97 -2.13
CA TYR A 31 4.84 0.96 -3.13
C TYR A 31 5.47 -0.41 -2.80
N GLY A 32 5.98 -0.57 -1.57
CA GLY A 32 6.37 -1.86 -1.01
C GLY A 32 7.81 -2.28 -1.30
N TYR A 33 8.71 -1.33 -1.51
CA TYR A 33 10.13 -1.55 -1.21
C TYR A 33 10.32 -1.52 0.31
N LEU A 34 11.15 -2.40 0.85
CA LEU A 34 11.53 -2.45 2.26
C LEU A 34 13.00 -2.87 2.33
N GLU A 35 13.81 -2.10 3.03
CA GLU A 35 15.23 -2.36 3.23
C GLU A 35 15.59 -2.13 4.69
N THR A 36 16.38 -3.05 5.23
CA THR A 36 17.01 -2.89 6.54
C THR A 36 18.27 -2.05 6.36
N LEU A 37 18.30 -0.87 6.99
CA LEU A 37 19.44 0.06 6.96
C LEU A 37 20.47 -0.27 8.03
N PHE A 38 20.02 -0.77 9.18
CA PHE A 38 20.87 -1.11 10.30
C PHE A 38 20.24 -2.21 11.14
N GLU A 39 21.05 -3.15 11.61
CA GLU A 39 20.65 -4.17 12.59
C GLU A 39 21.41 -3.93 13.88
N PHE A 40 20.69 -3.78 15.00
CA PHE A 40 21.33 -3.67 16.31
C PHE A 40 21.84 -5.04 16.71
N SER A 41 23.15 -5.20 16.96
CA SER A 41 23.70 -6.45 17.49
C SER A 41 23.93 -6.41 18.99
N GLY A 42 23.84 -5.23 19.60
CA GLY A 42 24.16 -5.05 21.01
C GLY A 42 25.67 -5.17 21.27
N THR A 43 26.50 -4.93 20.25
CA THR A 43 27.96 -4.88 20.38
C THR A 43 28.58 -3.61 19.80
N GLU A 44 27.81 -2.78 19.11
CA GLU A 44 28.30 -1.56 18.47
C GLU A 44 28.41 -0.38 19.45
N GLY A 45 29.54 0.33 19.38
CA GLY A 45 29.84 1.49 20.22
C GLY A 45 30.38 1.12 21.61
N ALA A 46 30.80 2.12 22.38
CA ALA A 46 31.38 1.90 23.71
C ALA A 46 30.36 1.29 24.70
N PHE A 47 29.05 1.50 24.47
CA PHE A 47 27.95 0.98 25.28
C PHE A 47 26.75 0.66 24.38
N PRO A 48 26.52 -0.62 24.04
CA PRO A 48 25.63 -0.95 22.94
C PRO A 48 24.17 -0.63 23.20
N GLY A 49 23.55 0.09 22.27
CA GLY A 49 22.12 0.36 22.31
C GLY A 49 21.33 -0.78 21.70
N ILE A 50 20.23 -1.18 22.34
CA ILE A 50 19.33 -2.23 21.82
C ILE A 50 17.87 -1.84 22.01
N SER A 51 16.98 -2.51 21.28
CA SER A 51 15.52 -2.31 21.31
C SER A 51 15.16 -0.84 21.04
N PRO A 52 15.41 -0.34 19.81
CA PRO A 52 15.01 1.01 19.44
C PRO A 52 13.53 1.20 19.74
N ASN A 53 13.19 2.32 20.38
CA ASN A 53 11.80 2.61 20.67
C ASN A 53 11.06 2.78 19.33
N ALA A 54 9.79 2.39 19.26
CA ALA A 54 8.95 2.57 18.08
C ALA A 54 8.54 4.05 17.85
N GLY A 55 9.42 5.00 18.18
CA GLY A 55 9.29 6.44 17.95
C GLY A 55 9.77 6.87 16.56
N PRO A 56 9.57 8.14 16.18
CA PRO A 56 10.01 8.62 14.89
C PRO A 56 11.53 8.83 14.91
N LEU A 57 12.19 8.46 13.83
CA LEU A 57 13.52 8.97 13.53
C LEU A 57 13.40 10.46 13.18
N ILE A 58 14.48 11.20 13.38
CA ILE A 58 14.61 12.58 12.93
C ILE A 58 15.72 12.61 11.88
N GLU A 59 15.48 13.30 10.78
CA GLU A 59 16.48 13.58 9.74
C GLU A 59 17.01 15.01 9.92
N ASP A 60 18.32 15.20 9.84
CA ASP A 60 18.91 16.55 9.79
C ASP A 60 19.00 17.09 8.35
N THR A 61 19.56 18.29 8.19
CA THR A 61 19.71 18.91 6.85
C THR A 61 20.75 18.25 5.96
N GLU A 62 21.59 17.38 6.53
CA GLU A 62 22.62 16.61 5.83
C GLU A 62 22.11 15.21 5.44
N GLY A 63 20.90 14.83 5.87
CA GLY A 63 20.26 13.54 5.58
C GLY A 63 20.54 12.46 6.63
N ASP A 64 21.18 12.80 7.75
CA ASP A 64 21.49 11.82 8.79
C ASP A 64 20.29 11.51 9.66
N LEU A 65 20.12 10.22 9.98
CA LEU A 65 19.03 9.73 10.80
C LEU A 65 19.44 9.60 12.26
N TYR A 66 18.63 10.20 13.14
CA TYR A 66 18.78 10.16 14.58
C TYR A 66 17.61 9.42 15.23
N GLY A 67 17.91 8.63 16.25
CA GLY A 67 16.91 7.90 17.00
C GLY A 67 17.35 7.59 18.43
N ILE A 68 16.50 6.86 19.15
CA ILE A 68 16.74 6.45 20.53
C ILE A 68 16.60 4.94 20.71
N THR A 69 17.45 4.36 21.54
CA THR A 69 17.31 2.98 22.04
C THR A 69 16.74 2.97 23.45
N SER A 70 16.02 1.89 23.80
CA SER A 70 15.44 1.75 25.15
C SER A 70 16.45 1.24 26.18
N TYR A 71 17.54 0.63 25.71
CA TYR A 71 18.66 0.17 26.52
C TYR A 71 19.99 0.66 25.92
N GLY A 72 21.05 0.62 26.71
CA GLY A 72 22.35 1.24 26.42
C GLY A 72 22.56 2.53 27.19
N GLY A 73 23.60 3.29 26.83
CA GLY A 73 23.89 4.61 27.40
C GLY A 73 24.58 4.63 28.77
N LEU A 74 25.05 5.82 29.14
CA LEU A 74 25.80 6.10 30.35
C LEU A 74 24.98 6.92 31.36
N THR A 75 25.28 6.77 32.64
CA THR A 75 24.94 7.78 33.65
C THR A 75 25.77 9.05 33.41
N GLY A 76 25.41 10.15 34.06
CA GLY A 76 26.23 11.38 34.04
C GLY A 76 27.67 11.20 34.56
N GLU A 77 27.99 10.06 35.17
CA GLU A 77 29.33 9.69 35.64
C GLU A 77 30.08 8.75 34.66
N GLY A 78 29.51 8.45 33.49
CA GLY A 78 30.14 7.58 32.50
C GLY A 78 30.03 6.08 32.78
N LYS A 79 29.09 5.64 33.65
CA LYS A 79 28.85 4.22 33.95
C LYS A 79 27.68 3.66 33.12
N PRO A 80 27.72 2.40 32.66
CA PRO A 80 26.60 1.79 31.94
C PRO A 80 25.32 1.86 32.78
N ALA A 81 24.27 2.48 32.25
CA ALA A 81 23.03 2.72 32.98
C ALA A 81 21.86 1.87 32.47
N GLY A 82 21.91 1.44 31.20
CA GLY A 82 20.79 0.75 30.55
C GLY A 82 19.55 1.64 30.39
N LEU A 83 19.71 2.97 30.44
CA LEU A 83 18.62 3.94 30.38
C LEU A 83 18.27 4.37 28.94
N GLY A 84 18.95 3.79 27.95
CA GLY A 84 18.83 4.16 26.54
C GLY A 84 19.91 5.14 26.11
N GLN A 85 20.08 5.28 24.79
CA GLN A 85 20.99 6.26 24.20
C GLN A 85 20.39 6.86 22.94
N ILE A 86 20.92 8.01 22.55
CA ILE A 86 20.72 8.57 21.20
C ILE A 86 21.72 7.89 20.27
N PHE A 87 21.27 7.45 19.10
CA PHE A 87 22.14 7.01 18.02
C PHE A 87 22.01 7.96 16.82
N ARG A 88 23.11 8.14 16.11
CA ARG A 88 23.17 8.75 14.77
C ARG A 88 23.66 7.65 13.83
N LEU A 89 22.96 7.46 12.71
CA LEU A 89 23.45 6.58 11.66
C LEU A 89 24.44 7.39 10.79
N LEU A 90 25.74 7.22 11.05
CA LEU A 90 26.83 7.89 10.34
C LEU A 90 27.23 7.14 9.07
N ASP A 91 27.73 7.85 8.06
CA ASP A 91 28.33 7.28 6.84
C ASP A 91 27.44 6.23 6.17
N TRP A 92 26.12 6.40 6.23
CA TRP A 92 25.30 5.73 5.26
C TRP A 92 25.56 6.42 3.93
N GLN A 93 26.58 5.94 3.21
CA GLN A 93 26.80 6.34 1.83
C GLN A 93 25.47 6.18 1.14
N TYR A 94 24.93 7.31 0.67
CA TYR A 94 23.86 7.30 -0.30
C TYR A 94 24.39 6.59 -1.54
N VAL A 95 24.31 5.26 -1.52
CA VAL A 95 24.31 4.46 -2.73
C VAL A 95 22.94 4.74 -3.29
N GLU A 96 22.89 5.30 -4.51
CA GLU A 96 21.63 5.46 -5.23
C GLU A 96 20.88 4.13 -5.07
N PRO A 97 19.71 4.14 -4.40
CA PRO A 97 19.03 2.91 -4.10
C PRO A 97 18.88 2.15 -5.42
N PRO A 98 19.15 0.83 -5.46
CA PRO A 98 18.93 0.07 -6.69
C PRO A 98 17.54 0.43 -7.20
N PRO A 99 17.40 0.77 -8.51
CA PRO A 99 16.16 1.31 -9.03
C PRO A 99 15.02 0.47 -8.53
N GLU A 100 14.02 1.10 -7.89
CA GLU A 100 12.96 0.36 -7.23
C GLU A 100 12.45 -0.72 -8.16
N PRO A 101 12.23 -1.97 -7.68
CA PRO A 101 11.74 -3.02 -8.53
C PRO A 101 10.48 -2.52 -9.24
N THR A 102 10.55 -2.45 -10.56
CA THR A 102 9.45 -1.89 -11.35
C THR A 102 8.25 -2.82 -11.21
N LYS A 103 7.07 -2.26 -10.94
CA LYS A 103 5.85 -3.05 -10.70
C LYS A 103 4.63 -2.40 -11.36
N PRO A 104 3.74 -3.18 -11.98
CA PRO A 104 2.44 -2.68 -12.40
C PRO A 104 1.54 -2.56 -11.16
N LEU A 105 0.90 -1.40 -10.97
CA LEU A 105 -0.05 -1.15 -9.88
C LEU A 105 -1.38 -0.70 -10.43
N ILE A 106 -2.45 -1.31 -9.93
CA ILE A 106 -3.81 -0.96 -10.32
C ILE A 106 -4.45 -0.05 -9.27
N GLN A 107 -5.00 1.07 -9.73
CA GLN A 107 -5.94 1.88 -8.97
C GLN A 107 -7.29 1.88 -9.69
N VAL A 108 -8.38 1.68 -8.95
CA VAL A 108 -9.74 1.71 -9.51
C VAL A 108 -10.56 2.79 -8.82
N ARG A 109 -11.20 3.64 -9.63
CA ARG A 109 -12.04 4.74 -9.15
C ARG A 109 -13.49 4.64 -9.61
N LEU A 110 -14.37 5.27 -8.83
CA LEU A 110 -15.74 5.59 -9.22
C LEU A 110 -15.98 7.10 -9.02
N GLY A 111 -15.90 7.87 -10.11
CA GLY A 111 -15.76 9.33 -10.00
C GLY A 111 -14.46 9.68 -9.27
N ALA A 112 -14.50 10.65 -8.34
CA ALA A 112 -13.32 11.02 -7.55
C ALA A 112 -12.88 9.95 -6.53
N LYS A 113 -13.77 9.00 -6.17
CA LYS A 113 -13.50 8.02 -5.10
C LYS A 113 -12.59 6.88 -5.55
N VAL A 114 -11.44 6.73 -4.89
CA VAL A 114 -10.60 5.52 -4.95
C VAL A 114 -11.30 4.36 -4.24
N LEU A 115 -11.27 3.18 -4.85
CA LEU A 115 -11.82 1.96 -4.28
C LEU A 115 -10.69 1.10 -3.72
N SER A 116 -10.98 0.39 -2.63
CA SER A 116 -10.12 -0.68 -2.12
C SER A 116 -10.72 -2.03 -2.48
N SER A 117 -9.88 -2.96 -2.94
CA SER A 117 -10.32 -4.30 -3.32
C SER A 117 -11.09 -4.98 -2.17
N GLY A 118 -12.25 -5.54 -2.49
CA GLY A 118 -13.12 -6.26 -1.57
C GLY A 118 -13.86 -5.40 -0.53
N ARG A 119 -13.61 -4.09 -0.46
CA ARG A 119 -14.21 -3.19 0.54
C ARG A 119 -15.39 -2.40 0.00
N GLY A 120 -16.49 -2.41 0.75
CA GLY A 120 -17.71 -1.66 0.45
C GLY A 120 -18.45 -2.17 -0.80
N ALA A 121 -19.77 -2.04 -0.82
CA ALA A 121 -20.54 -2.35 -2.02
C ALA A 121 -20.77 -1.09 -2.87
N VAL A 122 -20.43 -1.15 -4.15
CA VAL A 122 -20.72 -0.08 -5.12
C VAL A 122 -22.02 -0.40 -5.88
N ASN A 123 -22.55 0.61 -6.59
CA ASN A 123 -23.80 0.55 -7.37
C ASN A 123 -25.12 0.47 -6.57
N SER A 124 -25.12 0.86 -5.30
CA SER A 124 -26.23 0.76 -4.32
C SER A 124 -27.55 1.49 -4.64
N ARG A 125 -27.73 2.01 -5.87
CA ARG A 125 -28.93 2.75 -6.26
C ARG A 125 -30.12 1.83 -6.53
N THR A 126 -31.32 2.38 -6.37
CA THR A 126 -32.57 1.72 -6.74
C THR A 126 -32.88 1.97 -8.21
N VAL A 127 -33.25 0.93 -8.96
CA VAL A 127 -33.55 1.00 -10.40
C VAL A 127 -34.87 0.30 -10.67
N LYS A 128 -35.75 0.91 -11.47
CA LYS A 128 -37.04 0.29 -11.84
C LYS A 128 -36.78 -1.08 -12.49
N VAL A 129 -37.55 -2.11 -12.12
CA VAL A 129 -37.40 -3.46 -12.68
C VAL A 129 -37.43 -3.42 -14.21
N ARG A 130 -36.53 -4.19 -14.85
CA ARG A 130 -36.24 -4.20 -16.30
C ARG A 130 -35.68 -2.89 -16.90
N ARG A 131 -35.63 -1.78 -16.17
CA ARG A 131 -34.83 -0.61 -16.59
C ARG A 131 -33.38 -0.79 -16.16
N ALA A 132 -32.49 -0.03 -16.78
CA ALA A 132 -31.06 -0.17 -16.54
C ALA A 132 -30.41 1.17 -16.24
N LYS A 133 -29.43 1.15 -15.36
CA LYS A 133 -28.51 2.27 -15.11
C LYS A 133 -27.09 1.74 -15.13
N SER A 134 -26.18 2.57 -15.62
CA SER A 134 -24.75 2.25 -15.70
C SER A 134 -23.96 3.15 -14.78
N LYS A 135 -22.86 2.64 -14.27
CA LYS A 135 -21.77 3.46 -13.72
C LYS A 135 -20.49 3.19 -14.49
N THR A 136 -19.70 4.24 -14.68
CA THR A 136 -18.37 4.18 -15.29
C THR A 136 -17.34 4.12 -14.18
N PHE A 137 -16.39 3.21 -14.31
CA PHE A 137 -15.24 3.05 -13.43
C PHE A 137 -13.99 3.38 -14.23
N THR A 138 -13.03 4.00 -13.58
CA THR A 138 -11.71 4.30 -14.16
C THR A 138 -10.70 3.32 -13.58
N ILE A 139 -9.87 2.75 -14.43
CA ILE A 139 -8.67 1.98 -14.07
C ILE A 139 -7.49 2.87 -14.41
N GLU A 140 -6.61 3.09 -13.46
CA GLU A 140 -5.39 3.88 -13.61
C GLU A 140 -4.20 2.95 -13.34
N ASN A 141 -3.18 3.06 -14.18
CA ASN A 141 -1.87 2.49 -13.88
C ASN A 141 -1.07 3.49 -13.04
N VAL A 142 -0.96 3.21 -11.76
CA VAL A 142 -0.21 4.02 -10.78
C VAL A 142 1.14 3.39 -10.44
N GLY A 143 1.54 2.35 -11.18
CA GLY A 143 2.81 1.67 -11.00
C GLY A 143 3.86 2.20 -11.96
N THR A 144 4.98 1.49 -12.02
CA THR A 144 6.16 1.83 -12.81
C THR A 144 6.37 0.90 -14.02
N GLU A 145 5.50 -0.10 -14.20
CA GLU A 145 5.45 -0.94 -15.42
C GLU A 145 4.09 -0.91 -16.10
N VAL A 146 4.03 -1.45 -17.32
CA VAL A 146 2.78 -1.61 -18.06
C VAL A 146 1.80 -2.53 -17.29
N LEU A 147 0.62 -1.98 -17.00
CA LEU A 147 -0.49 -2.72 -16.44
C LEU A 147 -1.25 -3.44 -17.56
N ALA A 148 -1.08 -4.75 -17.70
CA ALA A 148 -1.61 -5.58 -18.79
C ALA A 148 -2.65 -6.61 -18.32
N GLY A 149 -3.28 -7.28 -19.27
CA GLY A 149 -4.25 -8.35 -19.00
C GLY A 149 -5.61 -7.86 -18.50
N LEU A 150 -5.94 -6.58 -18.76
CA LEU A 150 -7.13 -5.92 -18.24
C LEU A 150 -8.42 -6.59 -18.74
N SER A 151 -9.17 -7.19 -17.82
CA SER A 151 -10.45 -7.81 -18.12
C SER A 151 -11.41 -7.76 -16.94
N THR A 152 -12.71 -7.88 -17.23
CA THR A 152 -13.78 -7.82 -16.21
C THR A 152 -14.60 -9.12 -16.19
N LYS A 153 -14.85 -9.69 -15.01
CA LYS A 153 -15.70 -10.88 -14.85
C LYS A 153 -16.67 -10.73 -13.68
N VAL A 154 -17.97 -10.83 -13.96
CA VAL A 154 -19.02 -10.83 -12.92
C VAL A 154 -19.31 -12.26 -12.47
N LYS A 155 -19.30 -12.49 -11.15
CA LYS A 155 -19.69 -13.75 -10.49
C LYS A 155 -20.74 -13.51 -9.40
N GLY A 156 -21.29 -14.60 -8.85
CA GLY A 156 -22.23 -14.59 -7.73
C GLY A 156 -23.69 -14.81 -8.12
N LYS A 157 -24.55 -14.95 -7.10
CA LYS A 157 -25.97 -15.34 -7.22
C LYS A 157 -26.75 -14.48 -8.21
N HIS A 158 -26.62 -13.16 -8.13
CA HIS A 158 -27.37 -12.24 -8.99
C HIS A 158 -26.57 -11.74 -10.19
N LYS A 159 -25.51 -12.46 -10.63
CA LYS A 159 -24.64 -12.02 -11.72
C LYS A 159 -25.39 -11.63 -12.98
N ARG A 160 -26.53 -12.27 -13.28
CA ARG A 160 -27.32 -11.97 -14.48
C ARG A 160 -27.87 -10.53 -14.49
N ASP A 161 -28.07 -9.93 -13.32
CA ASP A 161 -28.60 -8.56 -13.17
C ASP A 161 -27.53 -7.48 -13.33
N PHE A 162 -26.25 -7.87 -13.41
CA PHE A 162 -25.11 -6.99 -13.60
C PHE A 162 -24.35 -7.37 -14.88
N ARG A 163 -23.97 -6.38 -15.67
CA ARG A 163 -23.14 -6.59 -16.87
C ARG A 163 -22.01 -5.58 -16.86
N ALA A 164 -20.77 -6.07 -16.84
CA ALA A 164 -19.58 -5.26 -17.02
C ALA A 164 -19.15 -5.29 -18.49
N THR A 165 -18.80 -4.14 -19.05
CA THR A 165 -18.09 -4.08 -20.33
C THR A 165 -16.63 -4.44 -20.12
N ARG A 166 -15.95 -4.87 -21.19
CA ARG A 166 -14.49 -4.92 -21.18
C ARG A 166 -13.93 -3.50 -20.93
N PRO A 167 -12.75 -3.39 -20.30
CA PRO A 167 -11.99 -2.14 -20.28
C PRO A 167 -11.71 -1.64 -21.70
N GLY A 168 -11.64 -0.32 -21.89
CA GLY A 168 -11.38 0.29 -23.19
C GLY A 168 -9.99 -0.03 -23.76
N ALA A 169 -9.02 -0.33 -22.90
CA ALA A 169 -7.68 -0.79 -23.25
C ALA A 169 -7.35 -2.10 -22.51
N GLY A 170 -6.66 -3.03 -23.19
CA GLY A 170 -6.19 -4.29 -22.61
C GLY A 170 -4.89 -4.17 -21.81
N ALA A 171 -4.14 -3.09 -22.06
CA ALA A 171 -2.93 -2.73 -21.34
C ALA A 171 -2.84 -1.20 -21.20
N LEU A 172 -2.16 -0.72 -20.17
CA LEU A 172 -1.99 0.69 -19.85
C LEU A 172 -0.50 1.00 -19.60
N PRO A 173 0.10 1.94 -20.35
CA PRO A 173 1.37 2.56 -19.96
C PRO A 173 1.31 3.17 -18.57
N VAL A 174 2.47 3.48 -17.99
CA VAL A 174 2.59 4.18 -16.70
C VAL A 174 1.83 5.51 -16.76
N GLY A 175 1.03 5.81 -15.73
CA GLY A 175 0.22 7.03 -15.64
C GLY A 175 -1.04 7.05 -16.52
N ALA A 176 -1.21 6.07 -17.42
CA ALA A 176 -2.37 6.01 -18.29
C ALA A 176 -3.63 5.48 -17.56
N ALA A 177 -4.79 5.79 -18.14
CA ALA A 177 -6.08 5.35 -17.62
C ALA A 177 -6.97 4.77 -18.72
N THR A 178 -7.86 3.84 -18.34
CA THR A 178 -8.98 3.40 -19.16
C THR A 178 -10.26 3.31 -18.35
N THR A 179 -11.39 3.10 -19.01
CA THR A 179 -12.67 2.95 -18.32
C THR A 179 -13.38 1.65 -18.69
N PHE A 180 -14.24 1.20 -17.79
CA PHE A 180 -15.26 0.19 -18.06
C PHE A 180 -16.59 0.59 -17.43
N ARG A 181 -17.70 0.05 -17.94
CA ARG A 181 -19.04 0.34 -17.43
C ARG A 181 -19.67 -0.88 -16.80
N VAL A 182 -20.31 -0.70 -15.65
CA VAL A 182 -21.15 -1.71 -15.01
C VAL A 182 -22.60 -1.28 -15.12
N LYS A 183 -23.37 -2.03 -15.90
CA LYS A 183 -24.81 -1.89 -16.06
C LYS A 183 -25.54 -2.76 -15.04
N PHE A 184 -26.42 -2.16 -14.25
CA PHE A 184 -27.37 -2.86 -13.39
C PHE A 184 -28.77 -2.80 -14.01
N LYS A 185 -29.36 -3.98 -14.26
CA LYS A 185 -30.72 -4.17 -14.79
C LYS A 185 -31.45 -5.20 -13.93
N PRO A 186 -32.13 -4.79 -12.84
CA PRO A 186 -32.79 -5.72 -11.93
C PRO A 186 -33.93 -6.47 -12.61
N ARG A 187 -34.07 -7.76 -12.29
CA ARG A 187 -35.20 -8.60 -12.71
C ARG A 187 -36.31 -8.73 -11.66
N ASP A 188 -36.16 -8.08 -10.52
CA ASP A 188 -36.98 -8.22 -9.31
C ASP A 188 -36.73 -7.00 -8.42
N ILE A 189 -37.68 -6.72 -7.54
CA ILE A 189 -37.68 -5.60 -6.59
C ILE A 189 -36.69 -5.80 -5.43
N ARG A 190 -36.25 -7.03 -5.15
CA ARG A 190 -35.34 -7.31 -4.02
C ARG A 190 -33.91 -6.79 -4.25
N VAL A 191 -33.13 -6.78 -3.18
CA VAL A 191 -31.70 -6.46 -3.25
C VAL A 191 -30.97 -7.51 -4.08
N ARG A 192 -30.18 -7.04 -5.05
CA ARG A 192 -29.33 -7.84 -5.91
C ARG A 192 -27.88 -7.58 -5.56
N LYS A 193 -27.10 -8.65 -5.44
CA LYS A 193 -25.68 -8.65 -5.06
C LYS A 193 -24.87 -9.56 -5.98
N ALA A 194 -23.70 -9.09 -6.39
CA ALA A 194 -22.74 -9.82 -7.21
C ALA A 194 -21.31 -9.36 -6.89
N SER A 195 -20.33 -10.08 -7.40
CA SER A 195 -18.91 -9.73 -7.29
C SER A 195 -18.36 -9.50 -8.69
N LEU A 196 -17.75 -8.34 -8.93
CA LEU A 196 -17.02 -8.06 -10.16
C LEU A 196 -15.53 -8.16 -9.88
N TYR A 197 -14.82 -8.92 -10.72
CA TYR A 197 -13.38 -9.02 -10.70
C TYR A 197 -12.80 -8.25 -11.87
N VAL A 198 -11.85 -7.36 -11.60
CA VAL A 198 -10.98 -6.73 -12.60
C VAL A 198 -9.65 -7.48 -12.53
N ARG A 199 -9.29 -8.19 -13.59
CA ARG A 199 -8.01 -8.91 -13.67
C ARG A 199 -6.94 -8.05 -14.33
N SER A 200 -5.71 -8.22 -13.87
CA SER A 200 -4.50 -7.61 -14.42
C SER A 200 -3.25 -8.37 -13.97
N ASN A 201 -2.08 -7.95 -14.45
CA ASN A 201 -0.77 -8.35 -13.89
C ASN A 201 -0.36 -7.54 -12.64
N ALA A 202 -1.20 -6.66 -12.10
CA ALA A 202 -0.82 -5.80 -10.97
C ALA A 202 -0.46 -6.60 -9.70
N VAL A 203 0.63 -6.20 -9.03
CA VAL A 203 1.07 -6.85 -7.78
C VAL A 203 0.14 -6.54 -6.61
N ASN A 204 -0.46 -5.35 -6.58
CA ASN A 204 -1.36 -4.90 -5.51
C ASN A 204 -2.83 -5.32 -5.74
N GLY A 205 -3.12 -6.07 -6.81
CA GLY A 205 -4.52 -6.28 -7.21
C GLY A 205 -4.73 -7.06 -8.49
N SER A 206 -3.98 -8.13 -8.74
CA SER A 206 -4.09 -8.97 -9.95
C SER A 206 -5.51 -9.49 -10.22
N ASN A 207 -6.34 -9.56 -9.18
CA ASN A 207 -7.76 -9.89 -9.26
C ASN A 207 -8.61 -8.95 -8.38
N PHE A 208 -8.52 -7.64 -8.64
CA PHE A 208 -9.19 -6.58 -7.89
C PHE A 208 -10.72 -6.82 -7.81
N LEU A 209 -11.24 -6.96 -6.58
CA LEU A 209 -12.64 -7.30 -6.31
C LEU A 209 -13.48 -6.06 -6.03
N ILE A 210 -14.55 -5.89 -6.78
CA ILE A 210 -15.57 -4.87 -6.57
C ILE A 210 -16.88 -5.57 -6.15
N LYS A 211 -17.32 -5.36 -4.90
CA LYS A 211 -18.62 -5.85 -4.45
C LYS A 211 -19.73 -5.00 -5.06
N LEU A 212 -20.68 -5.63 -5.75
CA LEU A 212 -21.82 -4.97 -6.38
C LEU A 212 -23.08 -5.19 -5.53
N LYS A 213 -23.85 -4.13 -5.30
CA LYS A 213 -25.17 -4.18 -4.67
C LYS A 213 -26.09 -3.21 -5.39
N GLY A 214 -27.33 -3.60 -5.68
CA GLY A 214 -28.38 -2.71 -6.21
C GLY A 214 -29.74 -3.19 -5.73
N ARG A 215 -30.79 -2.38 -5.90
CA ARG A 215 -32.17 -2.75 -5.53
C ARG A 215 -33.14 -2.47 -6.68
N GLY A 216 -34.08 -3.36 -6.93
CA GLY A 216 -35.19 -3.08 -7.84
C GLY A 216 -36.28 -2.22 -7.17
N LYS A 217 -37.04 -1.47 -7.95
CA LYS A 217 -38.33 -0.90 -7.50
C LYS A 217 -39.36 -0.96 -8.62
#